data_AF-A0A1H8UI84-F1
#
_entry.id   AF-A0A1H8UI84-F1
#
_cell.length_a   1.000
_cell.length_b   1.000
_cell.length_c   1.000
_cell.angle_alpha   90.00
_cell.angle_beta   90.00
_cell.angle_gamma   90.00
#
_symmetry.space_group_name_H-M   'P 1'
#
loop_
_entity.id
_entity.type
_entity.pdbx_description
1 polymer ?
#
loop_
_entity_poly.entity_id
_entity_poly.type
_entity_poly.pdbx_seq_one_letter_code
_entity_poly.pdbx_strand_id
1 'polypeptide(L)'
;MAQIGLRTGPSKGALFFHKRFLEFVIEDIRNGWEMTEGKKSGLSEDVLVQFFAPAYVELVEWWFKNEMPYPPHVMEEQVGTILEKNLS
;
A
#
# COMPACT_ATOMS: atom_id res chain seq x y z
N MET A 1 40.90 -11.16 -2.57
CA MET A 1 39.69 -11.53 -3.34
C MET A 1 38.56 -10.63 -2.87
N ALA A 2 38.18 -9.62 -3.65
CA ALA A 2 37.10 -8.71 -3.30
C ALA A 2 35.74 -9.35 -3.65
N GLN A 3 34.83 -9.47 -2.69
CA GLN A 3 33.43 -9.80 -2.96
C GLN A 3 32.72 -8.54 -3.42
N ILE A 4 32.36 -8.51 -4.70
CA ILE A 4 31.59 -7.46 -5.36
C ILE A 4 30.12 -7.75 -5.09
N GLY A 5 29.43 -6.83 -4.41
CA GLY A 5 28.00 -6.95 -4.12
C GLY A 5 27.17 -6.97 -5.41
N LEU A 6 26.41 -8.04 -5.61
CA LEU A 6 25.34 -8.07 -6.60
C LEU A 6 24.06 -7.58 -5.93
N ARG A 7 23.84 -6.26 -5.96
CA ARG A 7 22.51 -5.69 -5.76
C ARG A 7 21.80 -5.78 -7.11
N THR A 8 21.28 -6.96 -7.45
CA THR A 8 20.41 -7.10 -8.62
C THR A 8 19.14 -6.31 -8.34
N GLY A 9 18.89 -5.25 -9.12
CA GLY A 9 17.64 -4.52 -9.06
C GLY A 9 16.44 -5.45 -9.30
N PRO A 10 15.22 -5.04 -8.89
CA PRO A 10 14.02 -5.84 -9.10
C PRO A 10 13.85 -6.22 -10.57
N SER A 11 13.42 -7.45 -10.81
CA SER A 11 13.20 -7.94 -12.17
C SER A 11 12.12 -7.13 -12.88
N LYS A 12 12.14 -7.09 -14.22
CA LYS A 12 11.07 -6.43 -15.00
C LYS A 12 9.68 -6.97 -14.67
N GLY A 13 9.58 -8.26 -14.33
CA GLY A 13 8.33 -8.88 -13.90
C GLY A 13 7.85 -8.40 -12.53
N ALA A 14 8.76 -8.23 -11.57
CA ALA A 14 8.43 -7.67 -10.25
C ALA A 14 7.98 -6.21 -10.31
N LEU A 15 8.65 -5.40 -11.15
CA LEU A 15 8.23 -4.01 -11.39
C LEU A 15 6.86 -3.91 -12.06
N PHE A 16 6.56 -4.82 -13.01
CA PHE A 16 5.26 -4.89 -13.66
C PHE A 16 4.16 -5.27 -12.65
N PHE A 17 4.42 -6.24 -11.77
CA PHE A 17 3.49 -6.61 -10.70
C PHE A 17 3.23 -5.45 -9.74
N HIS A 18 4.29 -4.79 -9.24
CA HIS A 18 4.15 -3.66 -8.32
C HIS A 18 3.34 -2.52 -8.94
N LYS A 19 3.60 -2.17 -10.21
CA LYS A 19 2.83 -1.13 -10.91
C LYS A 19 1.36 -1.51 -11.04
N ARG A 20 1.05 -2.74 -11.46
CA ARG A 20 -0.34 -3.21 -11.61
C ARG A 20 -1.06 -3.33 -10.28
N PHE A 21 -0.36 -3.77 -9.23
CA PHE A 21 -0.92 -3.85 -7.89
C PHE A 21 -1.19 -2.46 -7.33
N LEU A 22 -0.30 -1.49 -7.53
CA LEU A 22 -0.54 -0.10 -7.14
C LEU A 22 -1.73 0.52 -7.90
N GLU A 23 -1.81 0.31 -9.23
CA GLU A 23 -2.97 0.75 -10.03
C GLU A 23 -4.28 0.18 -9.48
N PHE A 24 -4.30 -1.13 -9.15
CA PHE A 24 -5.45 -1.79 -8.53
C PHE A 24 -5.81 -1.18 -7.17
N VAL A 25 -4.84 -0.96 -6.28
CA VAL A 25 -5.10 -0.39 -4.95
C VAL A 25 -5.56 1.06 -5.03
N ILE A 26 -5.05 1.84 -6.00
CA ILE A 26 -5.54 3.20 -6.27
C ILE A 26 -7.03 3.18 -6.64
N GLU A 27 -7.44 2.28 -7.53
CA GLU A 27 -8.84 2.14 -7.93
C GLU A 27 -9.71 1.62 -6.77
N ASP A 28 -9.21 0.64 -6.01
CA ASP A 28 -9.91 0.07 -4.86
C ASP A 28 -10.17 1.13 -3.77
N ILE A 29 -9.16 1.94 -3.43
CA ILE A 29 -9.32 3.00 -2.44
C ILE A 29 -10.29 4.09 -2.94
N ARG A 30 -10.22 4.48 -4.22
CA ARG A 30 -11.16 5.47 -4.80
C ARG A 30 -12.61 5.00 -4.78
N ASN A 31 -12.84 3.71 -5.02
CA ASN A 31 -14.19 3.15 -5.10
C ASN A 31 -14.73 2.68 -3.75
N GLY A 32 -13.84 2.36 -2.81
CA GLY A 32 -14.20 1.80 -1.50
C GLY A 32 -14.41 2.83 -0.40
N TRP A 33 -13.95 4.08 -0.58
CA TRP A 33 -13.99 5.10 0.47
C TRP A 33 -14.51 6.45 -0.04
N GLU A 34 -15.45 7.04 0.70
CA GLU A 34 -16.02 8.37 0.39
C GLU A 34 -15.04 9.53 0.62
N MET A 35 -13.97 9.28 1.38
CA MET A 35 -12.93 10.24 1.78
C MET A 35 -13.46 11.38 2.64
N THR A 36 -14.50 11.14 3.44
CA THR A 36 -15.22 12.18 4.18
C THR A 36 -14.34 12.88 5.21
N GLU A 37 -13.64 12.15 6.08
CA GLU A 37 -12.74 12.73 7.09
C GLU A 37 -11.57 13.51 6.45
N GLY A 38 -10.97 12.95 5.40
CA GLY A 38 -9.93 13.63 4.64
C GLY A 38 -10.42 14.94 4.00
N LYS A 39 -11.60 14.92 3.38
CA LYS A 39 -12.25 16.11 2.78
C LYS A 39 -12.61 17.15 3.84
N LYS A 40 -13.12 16.74 5.01
CA LYS A 40 -13.38 17.64 6.17
C LYS A 40 -12.11 18.33 6.65
N SER A 41 -10.98 17.64 6.55
CA SER A 41 -9.65 18.16 6.90
C SER A 41 -9.02 19.05 5.81
N GLY A 42 -9.75 19.33 4.72
CA GLY A 42 -9.29 20.17 3.61
C GLY A 42 -8.31 19.50 2.66
N LEU A 43 -8.15 18.17 2.75
CA LEU A 43 -7.29 17.41 1.84
C LEU A 43 -8.03 17.07 0.55
N SER A 44 -7.31 17.09 -0.57
CA SER A 44 -7.87 16.63 -1.84
C SER A 44 -7.87 15.10 -1.93
N GLU A 45 -8.87 14.57 -2.62
CA GLU A 45 -8.99 13.13 -2.88
C GLU A 45 -7.73 12.55 -3.52
N ASP A 46 -7.17 13.25 -4.53
CA ASP A 46 -5.96 12.80 -5.21
C ASP A 46 -4.76 12.70 -4.27
N VAL A 47 -4.60 13.64 -3.33
CA VAL A 47 -3.50 13.59 -2.34
C VAL A 47 -3.69 12.42 -1.39
N LEU A 48 -4.92 12.17 -0.92
CA LEU A 48 -5.24 11.05 -0.05
C LEU A 48 -4.93 9.71 -0.74
N VAL A 49 -5.40 9.52 -1.97
CA VAL A 49 -5.18 8.28 -2.74
C VAL A 49 -3.68 8.06 -3.01
N GLN A 50 -2.97 9.10 -3.46
CA GLN A 50 -1.53 9.01 -3.74
C GLN A 50 -0.68 8.80 -2.47
N PHE A 51 -1.22 9.11 -1.29
CA PHE A 51 -0.59 8.80 -0.01
C PHE A 51 -0.88 7.37 0.45
N PHE A 52 -2.16 6.99 0.53
CA PHE A 52 -2.57 5.72 1.13
C PHE A 52 -2.32 4.50 0.23
N ALA A 53 -2.49 4.61 -1.09
CA ALA A 53 -2.33 3.44 -1.97
C ALA A 53 -0.90 2.89 -1.99
N PRO A 54 0.17 3.71 -2.15
CA PRO A 54 1.53 3.20 -2.02
C PRO A 54 1.86 2.70 -0.61
N ALA A 55 1.36 3.38 0.44
CA ALA A 55 1.57 2.95 1.82
C ALA A 55 0.97 1.56 2.10
N TYR A 56 -0.22 1.29 1.56
CA TYR A 56 -0.85 -0.03 1.61
C TYR A 56 0.00 -1.09 0.89
N VAL A 57 0.45 -0.80 -0.33
CA VAL A 57 1.29 -1.73 -1.11
C VAL A 57 2.58 -2.05 -0.36
N GLU A 58 3.28 -1.04 0.15
CA GLU A 58 4.52 -1.23 0.91
C GLU A 58 4.29 -2.02 2.20
N LEU A 59 3.17 -1.80 2.90
CA LEU A 59 2.82 -2.56 4.10
C LEU A 59 2.58 -4.04 3.78
N VAL A 60 1.84 -4.34 2.70
CA VAL A 60 1.58 -5.72 2.25
C VAL A 60 2.88 -6.39 1.81
N GLU A 61 3.73 -5.68 1.05
CA GLU A 61 5.05 -6.18 0.67
C GLU A 61 5.93 -6.48 1.89
N TRP A 62 5.98 -5.57 2.87
CA TRP A 62 6.69 -5.79 4.12
C TRP A 62 6.15 -7.03 4.85
N TRP A 63 4.83 -7.17 4.95
CA TRP A 63 4.21 -8.29 5.63
C TRP A 63 4.60 -9.63 5.01
N PHE A 64 4.58 -9.75 3.68
CA PHE A 64 5.05 -10.95 2.97
C PHE A 64 6.57 -11.17 3.10
N LYS A 65 7.38 -10.12 2.97
CA LYS A 65 8.86 -10.21 3.09
C LYS A 65 9.32 -10.67 4.48
N ASN A 66 8.50 -10.48 5.50
CA ASN A 66 8.81 -10.84 6.89
C ASN A 66 8.06 -12.11 7.34
N GLU A 67 7.73 -13.00 6.40
CA GLU A 67 7.08 -14.28 6.68
C GLU A 67 5.71 -14.14 7.36
N MET A 68 4.99 -13.06 7.04
CA MET A 68 3.65 -12.76 7.58
C MET A 68 3.65 -12.79 9.11
N PRO A 69 4.34 -11.85 9.79
CA PRO A 69 4.54 -11.88 11.25
C PRO A 69 3.23 -11.77 12.05
N TYR A 70 2.15 -11.36 11.39
CA TYR A 70 0.80 -11.34 11.92
C TYR A 70 -0.13 -12.18 11.03
N PRO A 71 -1.17 -12.83 11.59
CA PRO A 71 -2.17 -13.52 10.80
C PRO A 71 -2.90 -12.57 9.82
N PRO A 72 -3.36 -13.06 8.65
CA PRO A 72 -4.03 -12.24 7.65
C PRO A 72 -5.19 -11.40 8.18
N HIS A 73 -6.08 -12.00 8.99
CA HIS A 73 -7.23 -11.30 9.57
C HIS A 73 -6.84 -10.15 10.50
N VAL A 74 -5.70 -10.27 11.20
CA VAL A 74 -5.18 -9.21 12.07
C VAL A 74 -4.65 -8.04 11.24
N MET A 75 -3.95 -8.34 10.14
CA MET A 75 -3.47 -7.30 9.22
C MET A 75 -4.63 -6.58 8.52
N GLU A 76 -5.63 -7.34 8.07
CA GLU A 76 -6.85 -6.80 7.48
C GLU A 76 -7.56 -5.83 8.44
N GLU A 77 -7.77 -6.24 9.69
CA GLU A 77 -8.39 -5.39 10.71
C GLU A 77 -7.59 -4.12 11.00
N GLN A 78 -6.26 -4.24 11.12
CA GLN A 78 -5.39 -3.08 11.35
C GLN A 78 -5.44 -2.09 10.20
N VAL A 79 -5.34 -2.56 8.96
CA VAL A 79 -5.37 -1.71 7.77
C VAL A 79 -6.74 -1.09 7.57
N GLY A 80 -7.81 -1.87 7.72
CA GLY A 80 -9.19 -1.36 7.68
C GLY A 80 -9.40 -0.26 8.70
N THR A 81 -8.93 -0.44 9.94
CA THR A 81 -9.01 0.57 11.00
C THR A 81 -8.25 1.85 10.65
N ILE A 82 -7.07 1.75 10.02
CA ILE A 82 -6.29 2.92 9.58
C ILE A 82 -7.07 3.68 8.51
N LEU A 83 -7.56 2.99 7.49
CA LEU A 83 -8.29 3.62 6.39
C LEU A 83 -9.60 4.25 6.88
N GLU A 84 -10.38 3.55 7.70
CA GLU A 84 -11.64 4.05 8.29
C GLU A 84 -11.43 5.35 9.05
N LYS A 85 -10.39 5.45 9.88
CA LYS A 85 -10.11 6.65 10.68
C LYS A 85 -9.71 7.86 9.84
N ASN A 86 -9.24 7.67 8.62
CA ASN A 86 -8.69 8.74 7.79
C ASN A 86 -9.54 9.03 6.54
N LEU A 87 -10.36 8.08 6.09
CA LEU A 87 -11.08 8.14 4.82
C LEU A 87 -12.60 7.97 4.94
N SER A 88 -13.16 7.44 6.02
CA SER A 88 -14.64 7.38 6.17
C SER A 88 -15.27 8.69 6.58
#